data_AF-A0A3Q0GFW1-F1
#
_entry.id   AF-A0A3Q0GFW1-F1
#
_cell.length_a   1.000
_cell.length_b   1.000
_cell.length_c   1.000
_cell.angle_alpha   90.00
_cell.angle_beta   90.00
_cell.angle_gamma   90.00
#
_symmetry.space_group_name_H-M   'P 1'
#
loop_
_entity.id
_entity.type
_entity.pdbx_description
1 polymer ?
#
loop_
_entity_poly.entity_id
_entity_poly.type
_entity_poly.pdbx_seq_one_letter_code
_entity_poly.pdbx_strand_id
1 'polypeptide(L)'
;MAAPRQLLALAAWLLASVAQVPGWSAPVWRHLKCTAPSQVCGDQNQGAVFLREFTLIRRESLHDDFLSDLLNNHKTEDLSSRTARSEENRDMLWDAWGSWSECSRTCGGGASYSLRRCLSSKSCEGRNIRYRTCSNVNCPPEAGDFRAQQCSAHNDVKYQGQFYEWLPISNDPDNPCSLKCQAKGTALVVELAPKVLDGTRCYTESLDMCISGLCQIVGCDHQLGSTVKEDNCGVCNGDGSTCRLVRGQYKSQLSANKLDDTVIAVPYGSRHVRLVLKGPGHLYLETKTLQGVKGENSLSSTGSFFVDNSSIDFQKFPDKEILRISGPLAADFTVKVRVRNET
;
A
#
# COMPACT_ATOMS: atom_id res chain seq x y z
N MET A 1 61.92 -18.66 28.71
CA MET A 1 62.59 -17.36 28.63
C MET A 1 62.26 -16.73 27.29
N ALA A 2 61.71 -15.52 27.34
CA ALA A 2 61.70 -14.47 26.32
C ALA A 2 61.25 -14.82 24.88
N ALA A 3 60.04 -14.33 24.53
CA ALA A 3 59.80 -13.72 23.22
C ALA A 3 60.68 -12.46 23.08
N PRO A 4 60.91 -11.91 21.87
CA PRO A 4 59.92 -10.93 21.37
C PRO A 4 59.79 -10.75 19.83
N ARG A 5 58.63 -10.15 19.47
CA ARG A 5 58.37 -9.13 18.41
C ARG A 5 58.49 -9.53 16.93
N GLN A 6 57.36 -9.70 16.23
CA GLN A 6 56.56 -8.66 15.52
C GLN A 6 57.29 -7.94 14.38
N LEU A 7 56.78 -8.08 13.15
CA LEU A 7 56.32 -6.94 12.36
C LEU A 7 55.42 -7.36 11.19
N LEU A 8 54.30 -6.63 11.09
CA LEU A 8 53.31 -6.63 10.01
C LEU A 8 53.90 -6.07 8.71
N ALA A 9 53.39 -6.53 7.56
CA ALA A 9 53.29 -5.70 6.37
C ALA A 9 52.02 -6.05 5.58
N LEU A 10 51.09 -5.11 5.57
CA LEU A 10 49.88 -5.05 4.75
C LEU A 10 50.26 -4.79 3.29
N ALA A 11 49.62 -5.48 2.35
CA ALA A 11 49.62 -5.11 0.94
C ALA A 11 48.18 -4.82 0.52
N ALA A 12 47.84 -3.53 0.48
CA ALA A 12 46.73 -2.98 -0.28
C ALA A 12 47.33 -2.28 -1.51
N TRP A 13 46.85 -2.62 -2.71
CA TRP A 13 47.06 -1.81 -3.90
C TRP A 13 45.70 -1.49 -4.51
N LEU A 14 45.25 -0.26 -4.24
CA LEU A 14 44.25 0.47 -5.00
C LEU A 14 44.88 0.89 -6.33
N LEU A 15 44.19 0.63 -7.45
CA LEU A 15 44.44 1.34 -8.71
C LEU A 15 43.22 2.22 -8.98
N ALA A 16 43.37 3.51 -8.64
CA ALA A 16 42.58 4.59 -9.20
C ALA A 16 43.26 5.04 -10.51
N SER A 17 42.49 5.12 -11.60
CA SER A 17 42.92 5.80 -12.82
C SER A 17 42.30 7.18 -12.88
N VAL A 18 43.15 8.20 -12.79
CA VAL A 18 42.91 9.59 -13.16
C VAL A 18 43.14 9.70 -14.67
N ALA A 19 42.20 10.31 -15.39
CA ALA A 19 42.43 10.81 -16.74
C ALA A 19 42.04 12.29 -16.79
N GLN A 20 43.02 13.11 -17.14
CA GLN A 20 42.98 14.57 -17.20
C GLN A 20 42.41 15.07 -18.55
N VAL A 21 41.80 16.25 -18.46
CA VAL A 21 41.21 17.13 -19.49
C VAL A 21 42.24 17.54 -20.58
N PRO A 22 41.82 18.03 -21.77
CA PRO A 22 41.62 19.49 -21.98
C PRO A 22 40.41 19.76 -22.91
N GLY A 23 39.56 20.78 -22.78
CA GLY A 23 39.75 22.19 -22.47
C GLY A 23 38.87 22.97 -23.48
N TRP A 24 38.15 24.01 -23.05
CA TRP A 24 37.87 25.24 -23.82
C TRP A 24 36.95 26.20 -23.02
N SER A 25 37.58 27.30 -22.59
CA SER A 25 37.11 28.69 -22.59
C SER A 25 35.65 29.01 -22.23
N ALA A 26 35.46 29.54 -21.01
CA ALA A 26 34.66 30.75 -20.80
C ALA A 26 35.64 31.94 -20.76
N PRO A 27 35.27 33.14 -21.26
CA PRO A 27 34.62 34.08 -20.34
C PRO A 27 33.59 34.99 -21.02
N VAL A 28 32.74 35.62 -20.21
CA VAL A 28 32.57 37.08 -20.12
C VAL A 28 31.29 37.35 -19.33
N TRP A 29 31.50 37.86 -18.11
CA TRP A 29 30.48 38.55 -17.34
C TRP A 29 30.17 39.89 -18.02
N ARG A 30 28.90 40.13 -18.34
CA ARG A 30 28.39 41.49 -18.53
C ARG A 30 27.33 41.76 -17.47
N HIS A 31 27.64 42.77 -16.68
CA HIS A 31 26.75 43.41 -15.72
C HIS A 31 25.44 43.84 -16.37
N LEU A 32 24.31 43.35 -15.85
CA LEU A 32 23.06 44.09 -15.91
C LEU A 32 22.81 44.73 -14.54
N LYS A 33 22.81 46.06 -14.51
CA LYS A 33 22.38 46.87 -13.39
C LYS A 33 20.89 46.64 -13.15
N CYS A 34 20.53 46.25 -11.92
CA CYS A 34 19.18 46.40 -11.40
C CYS A 34 18.92 47.87 -11.08
N THR A 35 17.81 48.40 -11.58
CA THR A 35 17.07 49.53 -11.00
C THR A 35 15.65 49.04 -10.76
N ALA A 36 15.24 49.03 -9.48
CA ALA A 36 13.93 48.64 -8.96
C ALA A 36 12.88 49.76 -9.18
N PRO A 37 11.62 49.70 -8.66
CA PRO A 37 10.96 48.63 -7.90
C PRO A 37 9.47 48.36 -8.29
N SER A 38 9.01 47.12 -8.20
CA SER A 38 7.66 46.77 -7.69
C SER A 38 7.43 45.26 -7.69
N GLN A 39 6.86 44.77 -6.58
CA GLN A 39 6.20 43.47 -6.37
C GLN A 39 7.07 42.24 -6.02
N VAL A 40 7.16 42.04 -4.69
CA VAL A 40 6.99 40.79 -3.93
C VAL A 40 7.31 39.48 -4.66
N CYS A 41 8.46 38.90 -4.31
CA CYS A 41 8.79 37.50 -4.55
C CYS A 41 7.90 36.60 -3.70
N GLY A 42 7.22 35.65 -4.34
CA GLY A 42 6.51 34.53 -3.72
C GLY A 42 6.92 33.23 -4.38
N ASP A 43 7.29 32.28 -3.55
CA ASP A 43 7.90 30.97 -3.80
C ASP A 43 7.18 30.12 -4.88
N GLN A 44 7.94 29.48 -5.78
CA GLN A 44 7.41 28.46 -6.68
C GLN A 44 7.30 27.13 -5.92
N ASN A 45 6.24 27.00 -5.13
CA ASN A 45 5.75 25.73 -4.63
C ASN A 45 4.51 25.36 -5.44
N GLN A 46 4.63 24.41 -6.38
CA GLN A 46 3.48 23.82 -7.07
C GLN A 46 2.71 22.94 -6.09
N GLY A 47 1.93 23.59 -5.20
CA GLY A 47 0.93 22.94 -4.38
C GLY A 47 -0.22 22.45 -5.25
N ALA A 48 -0.68 21.24 -4.96
CA ALA A 48 -1.84 20.64 -5.60
C ALA A 48 -3.05 21.61 -5.50
N VAL A 49 -3.67 21.88 -6.65
CA VAL A 49 -4.88 22.68 -6.73
C VAL A 49 -6.03 21.87 -6.12
N PHE A 50 -6.57 22.37 -5.00
CA PHE A 50 -7.78 21.82 -4.39
C PHE A 50 -9.00 22.33 -5.15
N LEU A 51 -9.65 21.46 -5.91
CA LEU A 51 -10.97 21.76 -6.49
C LEU A 51 -12.00 21.72 -5.37
N ARG A 52 -12.35 22.89 -4.84
CA ARG A 52 -13.59 23.06 -4.07
C ARG A 52 -14.75 23.18 -5.04
N GLU A 53 -15.54 22.13 -5.18
CA GLU A 53 -17.01 22.17 -5.13
C GLU A 53 -17.60 20.78 -5.37
N PHE A 54 -18.11 20.16 -4.30
CA PHE A 54 -19.33 19.36 -4.37
C PHE A 54 -20.10 19.60 -3.08
N THR A 55 -21.17 20.36 -3.18
CA THR A 55 -22.17 20.52 -2.12
C THR A 55 -22.75 19.15 -1.78
N LEU A 56 -22.59 18.73 -0.52
CA LEU A 56 -23.32 17.61 0.06
C LEU A 56 -24.82 17.94 0.06
N ILE A 57 -25.54 17.49 -0.97
CA ILE A 57 -27.00 17.48 -0.93
C ILE A 57 -27.41 16.37 0.04
N ARG A 58 -27.89 16.79 1.22
CA ARG A 58 -28.58 15.93 2.18
C ARG A 58 -29.91 15.53 1.56
N ARG A 59 -30.01 14.31 1.02
CA ARG A 59 -31.30 13.70 0.68
C ARG A 59 -31.63 12.66 1.74
N GLU A 60 -32.57 13.01 2.60
CA GLU A 60 -33.22 12.07 3.50
C GLU A 60 -34.00 11.02 2.68
N SER A 61 -33.92 9.78 3.17
CA SER A 61 -34.84 8.65 2.96
C SER A 61 -35.06 8.17 1.53
N LEU A 62 -34.48 7.02 1.17
CA LEU A 62 -35.26 5.87 0.69
C LEU A 62 -34.56 4.57 1.12
N HIS A 63 -35.34 3.73 1.80
CA HIS A 63 -34.99 2.44 2.37
C HIS A 63 -34.77 1.34 1.30
N ASP A 64 -34.00 0.34 1.73
CA ASP A 64 -33.94 -1.08 1.35
C ASP A 64 -34.49 -1.51 -0.02
N ASP A 65 -33.57 -1.97 -0.88
CA ASP A 65 -33.83 -3.04 -1.86
C ASP A 65 -32.49 -3.62 -2.39
N PHE A 66 -31.59 -4.04 -1.48
CA PHE A 66 -30.27 -4.58 -1.88
C PHE A 66 -30.04 -6.06 -1.52
N LEU A 67 -31.05 -6.79 -1.03
CA LEU A 67 -30.90 -8.19 -0.60
C LEU A 67 -31.91 -9.19 -1.18
N SER A 68 -32.64 -8.85 -2.24
CA SER A 68 -33.59 -9.78 -2.89
C SER A 68 -33.02 -10.55 -4.10
N ASP A 69 -31.91 -10.10 -4.70
CA ASP A 69 -31.40 -10.67 -5.96
C ASP A 69 -30.32 -11.76 -5.83
N LEU A 70 -29.94 -12.15 -4.61
CA LEU A 70 -28.88 -13.15 -4.38
C LEU A 70 -29.39 -14.55 -3.97
N LEU A 71 -30.70 -14.79 -3.85
CA LEU A 71 -31.22 -16.06 -3.32
C LEU A 71 -32.36 -16.75 -4.10
N ASN A 72 -32.72 -16.31 -5.31
CA ASN A 72 -33.75 -17.00 -6.10
C ASN A 72 -33.20 -17.68 -7.36
N ASN A 73 -32.43 -18.74 -7.18
CA ASN A 73 -32.24 -19.77 -8.21
C ASN A 73 -33.06 -21.00 -7.85
N HIS A 74 -34.33 -20.99 -8.22
CA HIS A 74 -35.09 -22.20 -8.59
C HIS A 74 -36.42 -21.75 -9.20
N LYS A 75 -36.54 -21.85 -10.53
CA LYS A 75 -37.86 -22.07 -11.13
C LYS A 75 -37.75 -22.94 -12.38
N THR A 76 -38.41 -24.07 -12.22
CA THR A 76 -39.00 -25.03 -13.16
C THR A 76 -39.23 -24.52 -14.58
N GLU A 77 -38.89 -25.38 -15.54
CA GLU A 77 -39.29 -25.32 -16.94
C GLU A 77 -40.83 -25.31 -17.09
N ASP A 78 -41.36 -24.50 -18.00
CA ASP A 78 -42.25 -25.02 -19.04
C ASP A 78 -42.32 -24.09 -20.27
N LEU A 79 -42.53 -24.73 -21.42
CA LEU A 79 -42.48 -24.20 -22.79
C LEU A 79 -43.65 -23.28 -23.17
N SER A 80 -43.35 -22.27 -23.99
CA SER A 80 -44.06 -21.92 -25.25
C SER A 80 -44.30 -20.41 -25.41
N SER A 81 -43.47 -19.77 -26.24
CA SER A 81 -43.94 -19.13 -27.48
C SER A 81 -42.81 -18.34 -28.12
N ARG A 82 -42.65 -18.55 -29.43
CA ARG A 82 -41.60 -18.00 -30.27
C ARG A 82 -41.80 -16.50 -30.49
N THR A 83 -40.87 -15.68 -30.03
CA THR A 83 -40.52 -14.40 -30.69
C THR A 83 -39.01 -14.22 -30.66
N ALA A 84 -38.32 -14.78 -31.65
CA ALA A 84 -36.92 -14.51 -31.94
C ALA A 84 -36.79 -13.13 -32.64
N ARG A 85 -37.09 -12.04 -31.91
CA ARG A 85 -36.81 -10.65 -32.29
C ARG A 85 -36.79 -9.76 -31.03
N SER A 86 -35.71 -9.75 -30.26
CA SER A 86 -35.52 -8.71 -29.23
C SER A 86 -34.09 -8.55 -28.71
N GLU A 87 -33.19 -9.51 -28.90
CA GLU A 87 -31.84 -9.40 -28.31
C GLU A 87 -30.98 -8.31 -28.96
N GLU A 88 -31.16 -8.04 -30.26
CA GLU A 88 -30.38 -7.02 -30.97
C GLU A 88 -30.80 -5.57 -30.65
N ASN A 89 -31.95 -5.36 -30.00
CA ASN A 89 -32.48 -4.02 -29.71
C ASN A 89 -32.16 -3.50 -28.30
N ARG A 90 -31.56 -4.33 -27.41
CA ARG A 90 -31.28 -3.93 -26.02
C ARG A 90 -30.18 -2.88 -25.90
N ASP A 91 -29.13 -2.99 -26.72
CA ASP A 91 -28.03 -2.02 -26.74
C ASP A 91 -28.40 -0.72 -27.47
N MET A 92 -29.44 -0.73 -28.31
CA MET A 92 -29.95 0.47 -28.98
C MET A 92 -30.73 1.41 -28.05
N LEU A 93 -31.09 0.93 -26.85
CA LEU A 93 -31.81 1.75 -25.86
C LEU A 93 -30.86 2.63 -25.04
N TRP A 94 -29.57 2.30 -25.00
CA TRP A 94 -28.56 3.08 -24.32
C TRP A 94 -27.82 3.99 -25.30
N ASP A 95 -27.54 5.21 -24.87
CA ASP A 95 -26.58 6.07 -25.56
C ASP A 95 -25.16 5.50 -25.44
N ALA A 96 -24.26 5.99 -26.29
CA ALA A 96 -22.85 5.69 -26.17
C ALA A 96 -22.34 6.11 -24.78
N TRP A 97 -21.36 5.36 -24.27
CA TRP A 97 -20.67 5.76 -23.05
C TRP A 97 -19.96 7.09 -23.25
N GLY A 98 -20.22 8.03 -22.34
CA GLY A 98 -19.52 9.30 -22.30
C GLY A 98 -18.03 9.13 -22.01
N SER A 99 -17.31 10.23 -22.14
CA SER A 99 -15.90 10.29 -21.73
C SER A 99 -15.75 9.92 -20.26
N TRP A 100 -14.58 9.37 -19.94
CA TRP A 100 -14.20 9.09 -18.57
C TRP A 100 -14.03 10.41 -17.79
N SER A 101 -14.44 10.40 -16.53
CA SER A 101 -14.19 11.49 -15.59
C SER A 101 -12.71 11.65 -15.31
N GLU A 102 -12.34 12.79 -14.75
CA GLU A 102 -11.06 12.94 -14.06
C GLU A 102 -10.86 11.82 -13.04
N CYS A 103 -9.61 11.43 -12.85
CA CYS A 103 -9.27 10.41 -11.87
C CYS A 103 -9.44 10.97 -10.46
N SER A 104 -10.01 10.19 -9.55
CA SER A 104 -10.15 10.61 -8.14
C SER A 104 -8.81 10.84 -7.44
N ARG A 105 -7.72 10.29 -7.99
CA ARG A 105 -6.35 10.45 -7.49
C ARG A 105 -5.38 10.68 -8.65
N THR A 106 -4.30 11.39 -8.39
CA THR A 106 -3.21 11.60 -9.35
C THR A 106 -2.13 10.52 -9.28
N CYS A 107 -2.12 9.71 -8.21
CA CYS A 107 -1.19 8.60 -8.00
C CYS A 107 -1.82 7.51 -7.11
N GLY A 108 -1.14 6.37 -7.01
CA GLY A 108 -1.45 5.28 -6.09
C GLY A 108 -2.68 4.46 -6.45
N GLY A 109 -3.21 4.63 -7.67
CA GLY A 109 -4.46 4.04 -8.14
C GLY A 109 -5.68 4.79 -7.61
N GLY A 110 -6.41 5.45 -8.50
CA GLY A 110 -7.72 6.06 -8.25
C GLY A 110 -8.82 5.42 -9.08
N ALA A 111 -10.02 5.99 -9.00
CA ALA A 111 -11.18 5.57 -9.77
C ALA A 111 -11.63 6.70 -10.71
N SER A 112 -12.08 6.31 -11.89
CA SER A 112 -12.73 7.18 -12.87
C SER A 112 -14.01 6.52 -13.33
N TYR A 113 -15.04 7.32 -13.58
CA TYR A 113 -16.35 6.84 -14.00
C TYR A 113 -16.72 7.35 -15.38
N SER A 114 -17.58 6.61 -16.07
CA SER A 114 -18.17 6.99 -17.35
C SER A 114 -19.66 6.74 -17.28
N LEU A 115 -20.43 7.70 -17.77
CA LEU A 115 -21.89 7.69 -17.73
C LEU A 115 -22.46 7.46 -19.12
N ARG A 116 -23.63 6.82 -19.18
CA ARG A 116 -24.46 6.74 -20.39
C ARG A 116 -25.90 7.08 -20.05
N ARG A 117 -26.66 7.57 -21.02
CA ARG A 117 -28.08 7.91 -20.84
C ARG A 117 -28.96 6.83 -21.43
N CYS A 118 -30.10 6.58 -20.78
CA CYS A 118 -31.15 5.75 -21.37
C CYS A 118 -31.92 6.61 -22.37
N LEU A 119 -31.97 6.17 -23.64
CA LEU A 119 -32.69 6.83 -24.73
C LEU A 119 -34.15 6.35 -24.84
N SER A 120 -34.51 5.28 -24.13
CA SER A 120 -35.87 4.72 -24.10
C SER A 120 -36.77 5.38 -23.07
N SER A 121 -38.05 5.55 -23.39
CA SER A 121 -39.08 6.06 -22.49
C SER A 121 -39.62 5.02 -21.50
N LYS A 122 -39.35 3.72 -21.72
CA LYS A 122 -39.97 2.63 -20.94
C LYS A 122 -39.11 2.11 -19.79
N SER A 123 -37.79 2.14 -19.94
CA SER A 123 -36.72 1.73 -18.99
C SER A 123 -35.59 1.10 -19.80
N CYS A 124 -34.34 1.23 -19.33
CA CYS A 124 -33.19 0.54 -19.87
C CYS A 124 -32.63 -0.43 -18.83
N GLU A 125 -32.26 -1.63 -19.28
CA GLU A 125 -31.68 -2.66 -18.41
C GLU A 125 -30.17 -2.49 -18.25
N GLY A 126 -29.68 -2.69 -17.03
CA GLY A 126 -28.28 -2.53 -16.68
C GLY A 126 -27.92 -1.15 -16.12
N ARG A 127 -26.64 -0.95 -15.83
CA ARG A 127 -26.15 0.26 -15.16
C ARG A 127 -25.96 1.42 -16.14
N ASN A 128 -26.27 2.64 -15.70
CA ASN A 128 -25.99 3.89 -16.42
C ASN A 128 -24.59 4.46 -16.11
N ILE A 129 -23.84 3.79 -15.23
CA ILE A 129 -22.49 4.15 -14.80
C ILE A 129 -21.57 2.94 -14.87
N ARG A 130 -20.33 3.16 -15.30
CA ARG A 130 -19.23 2.19 -15.22
C ARG A 130 -17.99 2.85 -14.63
N TYR A 131 -17.12 2.04 -14.08
CA TYR A 131 -15.90 2.48 -13.39
C TYR A 131 -14.67 1.82 -13.99
N ARG A 132 -13.53 2.49 -13.85
CA ARG A 132 -12.20 1.93 -14.12
C ARG A 132 -11.20 2.49 -13.12
N THR A 133 -10.10 1.78 -12.97
CA THR A 133 -8.91 2.31 -12.31
C THR A 133 -8.19 3.32 -13.20
N CYS A 134 -7.48 4.25 -12.58
CA CYS A 134 -6.68 5.27 -13.23
C CYS A 134 -5.50 5.69 -12.35
N SER A 135 -4.52 6.39 -12.91
CA SER A 135 -3.37 6.92 -12.16
C SER A 135 -2.61 5.86 -11.34
N ASN A 136 -2.26 4.74 -11.97
CA ASN A 136 -1.58 3.60 -11.34
C ASN A 136 -0.07 3.83 -11.07
N VAL A 137 0.40 5.07 -11.12
CA VAL A 137 1.77 5.45 -10.79
C VAL A 137 1.94 5.49 -9.28
N ASN A 138 3.09 5.05 -8.75
CA ASN A 138 3.33 5.11 -7.31
C ASN A 138 3.28 6.55 -6.79
N CYS A 139 2.67 6.73 -5.61
CA CYS A 139 2.68 8.04 -4.96
C CYS A 139 4.05 8.35 -4.37
N PRO A 140 4.46 9.64 -4.36
CA PRO A 140 5.60 10.06 -3.59
C PRO A 140 5.32 9.87 -2.08
N PRO A 141 6.34 9.62 -1.23
CA PRO A 141 6.14 9.38 0.20
C PRO A 141 5.37 10.49 0.92
N GLU A 142 5.47 11.73 0.44
CA GLU A 142 4.86 12.92 1.01
C GLU A 142 3.36 13.04 0.71
N ALA A 143 2.84 12.26 -0.26
CA ALA A 143 1.41 12.30 -0.60
C ALA A 143 0.53 11.87 0.58
N GLY A 144 1.06 11.05 1.50
CA GLY A 144 0.31 10.53 2.63
C GLY A 144 -0.84 9.59 2.22
N ASP A 145 -1.64 9.20 3.20
CA ASP A 145 -2.80 8.33 2.98
C ASP A 145 -4.03 9.12 2.53
N PHE A 146 -4.69 8.63 1.47
CA PHE A 146 -5.87 9.27 0.89
C PHE A 146 -7.09 9.22 1.82
N ARG A 147 -7.19 8.20 2.69
CA ARG A 147 -8.25 8.14 3.72
C ARG A 147 -7.95 9.11 4.86
N ALA A 148 -6.69 9.23 5.28
CA ALA A 148 -6.26 10.25 6.25
C ALA A 148 -6.60 11.67 5.79
N GLN A 149 -6.36 11.98 4.50
CA GLN A 149 -6.72 13.28 3.92
C GLN A 149 -8.22 13.58 4.07
N GLN A 150 -9.08 12.59 3.80
CA GLN A 150 -10.53 12.73 3.95
C GLN A 150 -10.94 12.98 5.41
N CYS A 151 -10.35 12.29 6.40
CA CYS A 151 -10.59 12.60 7.81
C CYS A 151 -10.11 14.03 8.16
N SER A 152 -8.90 14.39 7.74
CA SER A 152 -8.30 15.69 8.06
C SER A 152 -9.08 16.89 7.48
N ALA A 153 -9.83 16.68 6.40
CA ALA A 153 -10.72 17.69 5.83
C ALA A 153 -11.84 18.13 6.80
N HIS A 154 -12.11 17.35 7.85
CA HIS A 154 -13.07 17.69 8.90
C HIS A 154 -12.44 18.36 10.13
N ASN A 155 -11.13 18.61 10.15
CA ASN A 155 -10.46 19.24 11.30
C ASN A 155 -10.96 20.67 11.55
N ASP A 156 -11.33 21.40 10.49
CA ASP A 156 -11.86 22.77 10.56
C ASP A 156 -13.38 22.81 10.82
N VAL A 157 -14.01 21.66 11.09
CA VAL A 157 -15.45 21.55 11.37
C VAL A 157 -15.64 21.12 12.83
N LYS A 158 -16.44 21.90 13.58
CA LYS A 158 -16.72 21.56 14.98
C LYS A 158 -17.61 20.32 15.07
N TYR A 159 -17.14 19.30 15.79
CA TYR A 159 -17.95 18.18 16.23
C TYR A 159 -18.34 18.39 17.69
N GLN A 160 -19.65 18.43 17.96
CA GLN A 160 -20.18 18.71 19.31
C GLN A 160 -19.57 19.97 19.97
N GLY A 161 -19.30 21.00 19.16
CA GLY A 161 -18.77 22.29 19.62
C GLY A 161 -17.25 22.38 19.76
N GLN A 162 -16.51 21.27 19.57
CA GLN A 162 -15.05 21.23 19.65
C GLN A 162 -14.42 20.88 18.29
N PHE A 163 -13.18 21.33 18.09
CA PHE A 163 -12.37 20.89 16.96
C PHE A 163 -11.52 19.70 17.39
N TYR A 164 -11.33 18.76 16.46
CA TYR A 164 -10.51 17.58 16.68
C TYR A 164 -9.54 17.43 15.52
N GLU A 165 -8.37 16.85 15.80
CA GLU A 165 -7.51 16.30 14.77
C GLU A 165 -7.98 14.86 14.49
N TRP A 166 -8.56 14.63 13.32
CA TRP A 166 -9.14 13.34 12.94
C TRP A 166 -8.11 12.44 12.26
N LEU A 167 -7.98 11.22 12.76
CA LEU A 167 -7.15 10.16 12.19
C LEU A 167 -8.02 9.06 11.59
N PRO A 168 -7.64 8.46 10.45
CA PRO A 168 -8.46 7.44 9.80
C PRO A 168 -8.45 6.13 10.56
N ILE A 169 -9.62 5.49 10.63
CA ILE A 169 -9.72 4.08 10.98
C ILE A 169 -9.71 3.28 9.69
N SER A 170 -8.75 2.37 9.59
CA SER A 170 -8.59 1.47 8.44
C SER A 170 -8.93 0.04 8.83
N ASN A 171 -9.20 -0.81 7.82
CA ASN A 171 -9.50 -2.23 8.02
C ASN A 171 -10.73 -2.51 8.91
N ASP A 172 -11.76 -1.65 8.81
CA ASP A 172 -13.05 -1.90 9.46
C ASP A 172 -13.69 -3.18 8.89
N PRO A 173 -14.04 -4.17 9.74
CA PRO A 173 -14.56 -5.46 9.27
C PRO A 173 -16.01 -5.37 8.78
N ASP A 174 -16.79 -4.41 9.28
CA ASP A 174 -18.22 -4.30 9.01
C ASP A 174 -18.48 -3.43 7.79
N ASN A 175 -17.83 -2.26 7.74
CA ASN A 175 -17.98 -1.32 6.63
C ASN A 175 -16.65 -0.60 6.30
N PRO A 176 -15.75 -1.26 5.54
CA PRO A 176 -14.45 -0.71 5.19
C PRO A 176 -14.54 0.55 4.31
N CYS A 177 -15.69 0.81 3.69
CA CYS A 177 -15.88 1.94 2.79
C CYS A 177 -16.62 3.12 3.40
N SER A 178 -16.95 3.07 4.70
CA SER A 178 -17.36 4.24 5.48
C SER A 178 -16.16 5.09 5.89
N LEU A 179 -16.37 6.41 6.09
CA LEU A 179 -15.34 7.31 6.61
C LEU A 179 -15.44 7.38 8.14
N LYS A 180 -14.88 6.39 8.82
CA LYS A 180 -14.72 6.39 10.28
C LYS A 180 -13.37 7.00 10.66
N CYS A 181 -13.42 7.95 11.58
CA CYS A 181 -12.26 8.68 12.05
C CYS A 181 -12.23 8.71 13.59
N GLN A 182 -11.03 8.60 14.16
CA GLN A 182 -10.78 8.72 15.58
C GLN A 182 -10.19 10.10 15.88
N ALA A 183 -10.70 10.77 16.92
CA ALA A 183 -10.10 12.01 17.40
C ALA A 183 -8.78 11.70 18.12
N LYS A 184 -7.68 12.28 17.64
CA LYS A 184 -6.33 12.05 18.14
C LYS A 184 -6.23 12.33 19.64
N GLY A 185 -5.60 11.41 20.36
CA GLY A 185 -5.44 11.50 21.82
C GLY A 185 -6.70 11.19 22.63
N THR A 186 -7.77 10.72 21.99
CA THR A 186 -9.03 10.35 22.66
C THR A 186 -9.54 8.98 22.18
N ALA A 187 -10.51 8.42 22.90
CA ALA A 187 -11.22 7.20 22.48
C ALA A 187 -12.45 7.49 21.59
N LEU A 188 -12.67 8.75 21.21
CA LEU A 188 -13.83 9.14 20.40
C LEU A 188 -13.64 8.69 18.95
N VAL A 189 -14.54 7.82 18.50
CA VAL A 189 -14.63 7.33 17.12
C VAL A 189 -15.96 7.77 16.52
N VAL A 190 -15.92 8.35 15.34
CA VAL A 190 -17.09 8.90 14.65
C VAL A 190 -17.06 8.53 13.18
N GLU A 191 -18.21 8.14 12.65
CA GLU A 191 -18.44 8.07 11.20
C GLU A 191 -18.75 9.48 10.67
N LEU A 192 -17.77 10.12 10.03
CA LEU A 192 -17.90 11.49 9.52
C LEU A 192 -18.63 11.54 8.18
N ALA A 193 -18.61 10.44 7.41
CA ALA A 193 -19.37 10.29 6.17
C ALA A 193 -19.75 8.82 5.92
N PRO A 194 -20.92 8.55 5.31
CA PRO A 194 -21.41 7.20 5.06
C PRO A 194 -20.55 6.42 4.07
N LYS A 195 -19.83 7.13 3.20
CA LYS A 195 -18.87 6.55 2.26
C LYS A 195 -17.65 7.45 2.08
N VAL A 196 -16.50 6.81 1.88
CA VAL A 196 -15.28 7.47 1.38
C VAL A 196 -15.42 7.81 -0.11
N LEU A 197 -14.52 8.66 -0.60
CA LEU A 197 -14.39 8.97 -2.02
C LEU A 197 -14.01 7.72 -2.83
N ASP A 198 -14.55 7.61 -4.04
CA ASP A 198 -14.29 6.48 -4.94
C ASP A 198 -12.77 6.37 -5.24
N GLY A 199 -12.23 5.16 -5.18
CA GLY A 199 -10.79 4.89 -5.34
C GLY A 199 -9.98 4.90 -4.04
N THR A 200 -10.61 5.17 -2.89
CA THR A 200 -9.98 4.96 -1.58
C THR A 200 -9.81 3.45 -1.33
N ARG A 201 -8.65 3.01 -0.81
CA ARG A 201 -8.43 1.59 -0.47
C ARG A 201 -9.40 1.12 0.61
N CYS A 202 -9.92 -0.10 0.49
CA CYS A 202 -10.73 -0.72 1.54
C CYS A 202 -9.86 -1.14 2.72
N TYR A 203 -8.74 -1.80 2.41
CA TYR A 203 -7.81 -2.39 3.36
C TYR A 203 -6.38 -1.92 3.06
N THR A 204 -5.53 -1.82 4.09
CA THR A 204 -4.16 -1.31 3.93
C THR A 204 -3.27 -2.21 3.09
N GLU A 205 -3.46 -3.53 3.17
CA GLU A 205 -2.64 -4.54 2.49
C GLU A 205 -3.26 -5.05 1.18
N SER A 206 -4.32 -4.41 0.69
CA SER A 206 -5.02 -4.83 -0.53
C SER A 206 -5.06 -3.70 -1.56
N LEU A 207 -5.15 -4.08 -2.83
CA LEU A 207 -5.46 -3.14 -3.91
C LEU A 207 -6.95 -2.84 -4.00
N ASP A 208 -7.80 -3.59 -3.30
CA ASP A 208 -9.24 -3.39 -3.31
C ASP A 208 -9.61 -1.94 -2.94
N MET A 209 -10.60 -1.39 -3.65
CA MET A 209 -10.97 0.01 -3.51
C MET A 209 -12.47 0.20 -3.38
N CYS A 210 -12.84 1.24 -2.66
CA CYS A 210 -14.22 1.64 -2.47
C CYS A 210 -14.75 2.30 -3.73
N ILE A 211 -15.87 1.78 -4.24
CA ILE A 211 -16.61 2.33 -5.38
C ILE A 211 -18.07 2.40 -4.97
N SER A 212 -18.63 3.60 -4.95
CA SER A 212 -20.00 3.87 -4.52
C SER A 212 -20.32 3.29 -3.13
N GLY A 213 -19.35 3.32 -2.21
CA GLY A 213 -19.52 2.83 -0.83
C GLY A 213 -19.40 1.30 -0.67
N LEU A 214 -19.09 0.56 -1.74
CA LEU A 214 -18.85 -0.88 -1.68
C LEU A 214 -17.39 -1.19 -1.96
N CYS A 215 -16.83 -2.17 -1.26
CA CYS A 215 -15.46 -2.61 -1.53
C CYS A 215 -15.43 -3.48 -2.79
N GLN A 216 -14.70 -3.02 -3.81
CA GLN A 216 -14.55 -3.72 -5.09
C GLN A 216 -13.14 -4.27 -5.23
N ILE A 217 -13.07 -5.48 -5.80
CA ILE A 217 -11.80 -6.17 -6.01
C ILE A 217 -10.94 -5.48 -7.05
N VAL A 218 -9.63 -5.44 -6.83
CA VAL A 218 -8.67 -4.93 -7.81
C VAL A 218 -7.52 -5.92 -7.92
N GLY A 219 -7.26 -6.42 -9.12
CA GLY A 219 -6.18 -7.36 -9.37
C GLY A 219 -4.81 -6.71 -9.22
N CYS A 220 -3.75 -7.54 -9.16
CA CYS A 220 -2.37 -7.05 -9.17
C CYS A 220 -2.00 -6.30 -10.46
N ASP A 221 -2.82 -6.45 -11.51
CA ASP A 221 -2.73 -5.73 -12.79
C ASP A 221 -3.33 -4.33 -12.69
N HIS A 222 -3.74 -3.93 -11.48
CA HIS A 222 -4.41 -2.68 -11.16
C HIS A 222 -5.73 -2.49 -11.92
N GLN A 223 -6.42 -3.57 -12.31
CA GLN A 223 -7.71 -3.47 -12.99
C GLN A 223 -8.87 -3.76 -12.03
N LEU A 224 -9.90 -2.91 -12.09
CA LEU A 224 -11.12 -3.07 -11.28
C LEU A 224 -11.88 -4.33 -11.73
N GLY A 225 -12.21 -5.19 -10.77
CA GLY A 225 -12.88 -6.47 -11.05
C GLY A 225 -11.94 -7.60 -11.50
N SER A 226 -10.64 -7.33 -11.65
CA SER A 226 -9.67 -8.37 -12.02
C SER A 226 -9.39 -9.29 -10.84
N THR A 227 -9.40 -10.60 -11.09
CA THR A 227 -9.11 -11.65 -10.10
C THR A 227 -7.66 -12.13 -10.17
N VAL A 228 -6.85 -11.48 -11.01
CA VAL A 228 -5.43 -11.80 -11.21
C VAL A 228 -4.64 -11.43 -9.95
N LYS A 229 -3.79 -12.36 -9.49
CA LYS A 229 -2.99 -12.22 -8.27
C LYS A 229 -1.49 -12.28 -8.58
N GLU A 230 -0.70 -11.77 -7.66
CA GLU A 230 0.74 -11.99 -7.67
C GLU A 230 1.05 -13.48 -7.49
N ASP A 231 2.10 -13.95 -8.15
CA ASP A 231 2.70 -15.24 -7.87
C ASP A 231 3.50 -15.20 -6.55
N ASN A 232 4.11 -16.33 -6.17
CA ASN A 232 4.94 -16.40 -4.95
C ASN A 232 6.20 -15.53 -4.99
N CYS A 233 6.55 -15.00 -6.15
CA CYS A 233 7.70 -14.12 -6.37
C CYS A 233 7.31 -12.63 -6.34
N GLY A 234 6.02 -12.33 -6.25
CA GLY A 234 5.50 -10.96 -6.31
C GLY A 234 5.33 -10.41 -7.72
N VAL A 235 5.31 -11.28 -8.73
CA VAL A 235 5.05 -10.90 -10.12
C VAL A 235 3.58 -11.09 -10.43
N CYS A 236 2.92 -10.03 -10.89
CA CYS A 236 1.52 -10.10 -11.26
C CYS A 236 1.30 -11.05 -12.44
N ASN A 237 0.37 -12.00 -12.29
CA ASN A 237 0.14 -13.09 -13.25
C ASN A 237 1.42 -13.88 -13.59
N GLY A 238 2.36 -13.95 -12.64
CA GLY A 238 3.60 -14.68 -12.82
C GLY A 238 3.41 -16.18 -12.73
N ASP A 239 4.40 -16.91 -13.24
CA ASP A 239 4.46 -18.37 -13.22
C ASP A 239 5.33 -18.93 -12.07
N GLY A 240 5.86 -18.05 -11.22
CA GLY A 240 6.77 -18.41 -10.13
C GLY A 240 8.22 -18.68 -10.56
N SER A 241 8.60 -18.37 -11.81
CA SER A 241 9.95 -18.64 -12.33
C SER A 241 11.00 -17.58 -11.99
N THR A 242 10.57 -16.37 -11.59
CA THR A 242 11.45 -15.22 -11.34
C THR A 242 12.18 -15.27 -10.00
N CYS A 243 11.80 -16.20 -9.13
CA CYS A 243 12.41 -16.41 -7.83
C CYS A 243 12.62 -17.90 -7.55
N ARG A 244 13.41 -18.20 -6.52
CA ARG A 244 13.61 -19.57 -6.05
C ARG A 244 13.17 -19.71 -4.60
N LEU A 245 12.57 -20.85 -4.31
CA LEU A 245 12.17 -21.19 -2.96
C LEU A 245 13.37 -21.70 -2.15
N VAL A 246 13.69 -21.03 -1.06
CA VAL A 246 14.73 -21.46 -0.12
C VAL A 246 14.08 -22.10 1.10
N ARG A 247 14.44 -23.36 1.37
CA ARG A 247 14.02 -24.10 2.57
C ARG A 247 15.24 -24.73 3.22
N GLY A 248 15.25 -24.74 4.54
CA GLY A 248 16.33 -25.31 5.32
C GLY A 248 15.92 -25.56 6.75
N GLN A 249 16.72 -26.37 7.44
CA GLN A 249 16.66 -26.52 8.88
C GLN A 249 18.03 -26.17 9.45
N TYR A 250 18.02 -25.44 10.55
CA TYR A 250 19.24 -25.05 11.23
C TYR A 250 19.27 -25.71 12.60
N LYS A 251 20.38 -26.39 12.89
CA LYS A 251 20.68 -26.90 14.22
C LYS A 251 21.83 -26.06 14.77
N SER A 252 21.56 -25.39 15.88
CA SER A 252 22.54 -24.56 16.56
C SER A 252 23.80 -25.38 16.92
N GLN A 253 24.97 -24.82 16.63
CA GLN A 253 26.26 -25.38 17.03
C GLN A 253 26.97 -24.47 18.03
N LEU A 254 26.20 -23.86 18.95
CA LEU A 254 26.73 -22.97 19.98
C LEU A 254 27.80 -23.70 20.82
N SER A 255 29.06 -23.35 20.60
CA SER A 255 30.17 -23.64 21.51
C SER A 255 30.07 -22.74 22.75
N ALA A 256 30.65 -23.16 23.88
CA ALA A 256 30.61 -22.44 25.16
C ALA A 256 31.03 -20.94 25.12
N ASN A 257 31.71 -20.49 24.05
CA ASN A 257 32.19 -19.11 23.87
C ASN A 257 31.35 -18.23 22.92
N LYS A 258 30.28 -18.73 22.31
CA LYS A 258 29.47 -17.95 21.35
C LYS A 258 28.05 -17.80 21.89
N LEU A 259 27.60 -16.57 22.13
CA LEU A 259 26.26 -16.27 22.65
C LEU A 259 25.18 -16.26 21.55
N ASP A 260 25.58 -15.89 20.33
CA ASP A 260 24.68 -15.72 19.19
C ASP A 260 25.13 -16.57 18.01
N ASP A 261 24.20 -17.31 17.41
CA ASP A 261 24.46 -18.03 16.17
C ASP A 261 23.67 -17.44 15.01
N THR A 262 24.35 -17.21 13.89
CA THR A 262 23.71 -16.68 12.68
C THR A 262 23.07 -17.82 11.91
N VAL A 263 21.74 -17.75 11.77
CA VAL A 263 20.93 -18.80 11.16
C VAL A 263 20.87 -18.62 9.65
N ILE A 264 20.49 -17.43 9.19
CA ILE A 264 20.28 -17.13 7.78
C ILE A 264 20.38 -15.63 7.51
N ALA A 265 20.95 -15.28 6.37
CA ALA A 265 20.82 -13.96 5.77
C ALA A 265 19.76 -14.02 4.68
N VAL A 266 18.73 -13.18 4.81
CA VAL A 266 17.59 -13.06 3.90
C VAL A 266 17.77 -11.75 3.13
N PRO A 267 18.03 -11.80 1.81
CA PRO A 267 18.36 -10.61 1.04
C PRO A 267 17.14 -9.72 0.81
N TYR A 268 17.40 -8.44 0.55
CA TYR A 268 16.46 -7.45 0.05
C TYR A 268 15.56 -8.03 -1.06
N GLY A 269 14.26 -7.68 -1.03
CA GLY A 269 13.27 -8.14 -2.01
C GLY A 269 12.71 -9.54 -1.76
N SER A 270 13.24 -10.31 -0.79
CA SER A 270 12.67 -11.61 -0.43
C SER A 270 11.24 -11.47 0.08
N ARG A 271 10.41 -12.49 -0.17
CA ARG A 271 8.98 -12.53 0.18
C ARG A 271 8.62 -13.82 0.91
N HIS A 272 7.48 -13.79 1.61
CA HIS A 272 6.91 -14.95 2.32
C HIS A 272 7.91 -15.67 3.25
N VAL A 273 8.73 -14.89 3.97
CA VAL A 273 9.70 -15.44 4.92
C VAL A 273 8.96 -16.02 6.10
N ARG A 274 9.24 -17.29 6.44
CA ARG A 274 8.71 -17.94 7.63
C ARG A 274 9.81 -18.70 8.35
N LEU A 275 10.10 -18.28 9.57
CA LEU A 275 11.07 -18.95 10.44
C LEU A 275 10.36 -19.49 11.68
N VAL A 276 10.74 -20.70 12.09
CA VAL A 276 10.20 -21.36 13.26
C VAL A 276 11.36 -21.84 14.10
N LEU A 277 11.56 -21.20 15.26
CA LEU A 277 12.49 -21.65 16.27
C LEU A 277 11.76 -22.56 17.24
N LYS A 278 12.33 -23.73 17.55
CA LYS A 278 11.83 -24.64 18.58
C LYS A 278 12.83 -24.71 19.74
N GLY A 279 12.33 -24.76 20.97
CA GLY A 279 13.15 -24.83 22.18
C GLY A 279 13.41 -23.47 22.84
N PRO A 280 14.31 -23.42 23.85
CA PRO A 280 14.47 -22.28 24.76
C PRO A 280 15.24 -21.08 24.18
N GLY A 281 15.62 -21.14 22.90
CA GLY A 281 16.30 -20.04 22.24
C GLY A 281 15.35 -18.88 21.94
N HIS A 282 15.92 -17.73 21.59
CA HIS A 282 15.21 -16.54 21.18
C HIS A 282 15.75 -16.03 19.85
N LEU A 283 14.85 -15.67 18.92
CA LEU A 283 15.18 -15.07 17.63
C LEU A 283 15.60 -13.59 17.80
N TYR A 284 16.71 -13.22 17.18
CA TYR A 284 17.21 -11.84 17.09
C TYR A 284 17.34 -11.47 15.62
N LEU A 285 16.95 -10.24 15.28
CA LEU A 285 17.02 -9.72 13.92
C LEU A 285 18.03 -8.59 13.86
N GLU A 286 19.00 -8.74 12.96
CA GLU A 286 19.83 -7.63 12.51
C GLU A 286 19.41 -7.25 11.11
N THR A 287 19.29 -5.96 10.85
CA THR A 287 18.98 -5.43 9.53
C THR A 287 20.15 -4.65 8.99
N LYS A 288 20.28 -4.66 7.66
CA LYS A 288 21.23 -3.83 6.94
C LYS A 288 20.54 -3.22 5.73
N THR A 289 20.32 -1.91 5.75
CA THR A 289 19.71 -1.20 4.61
C THR A 289 20.68 -1.12 3.43
N LEU A 290 20.16 -0.78 2.24
CA LEU A 290 20.99 -0.53 1.05
C LEU A 290 21.98 0.63 1.25
N GLN A 291 21.64 1.59 2.12
CA GLN A 291 22.54 2.68 2.54
C GLN A 291 23.59 2.24 3.59
N GLY A 292 23.57 0.97 4.01
CA GLY A 292 24.51 0.40 4.98
C GLY A 292 24.16 0.67 6.45
N VAL A 293 22.99 1.24 6.73
CA VAL A 293 22.51 1.45 8.11
C VAL A 293 22.20 0.10 8.73
N LYS A 294 22.71 -0.13 9.94
CA LYS A 294 22.44 -1.35 10.71
C LYS A 294 21.45 -1.08 11.82
N GLY A 295 20.44 -1.93 11.94
CA GLY A 295 19.50 -1.97 13.05
C GLY A 295 19.60 -3.32 13.77
N GLU A 296 19.40 -3.32 15.08
CA GLU A 296 19.22 -4.54 15.86
C GLU A 296 17.87 -4.49 16.56
N ASN A 297 17.06 -5.53 16.38
CA ASN A 297 15.70 -5.60 16.90
C ASN A 297 15.48 -6.96 17.58
N SER A 298 15.14 -6.93 18.87
CA SER A 298 14.73 -8.12 19.62
C SER A 298 13.21 -8.10 19.84
N LEU A 299 12.53 -9.07 19.23
CA LEU A 299 11.07 -9.16 19.29
C LEU A 299 10.68 -9.93 20.55
N SER A 300 10.31 -9.20 21.61
CA SER A 300 10.11 -9.81 22.93
C SER A 300 8.68 -10.33 23.17
N SER A 301 7.69 -9.75 22.50
CA SER A 301 6.26 -10.05 22.66
C SER A 301 5.59 -10.36 21.32
N THR A 302 4.52 -11.17 21.36
CA THR A 302 3.70 -11.44 20.17
C THR A 302 3.07 -10.14 19.66
N GLY A 303 3.16 -9.91 18.35
CA GLY A 303 2.62 -8.71 17.70
C GLY A 303 3.15 -8.52 16.28
N SER A 304 2.66 -7.46 15.63
CA SER A 304 3.13 -6.99 14.33
C SER A 304 4.05 -5.78 14.56
N PHE A 305 5.23 -5.80 13.95
CA PHE A 305 6.28 -4.82 14.10
C PHE A 305 6.67 -4.25 12.74
N PHE A 306 6.97 -2.96 12.69
CA PHE A 306 7.45 -2.32 11.47
C PHE A 306 8.95 -2.05 11.61
N VAL A 307 9.78 -2.81 10.88
CA VAL A 307 11.24 -2.75 10.97
C VAL A 307 11.79 -2.48 9.57
N ASP A 308 12.50 -1.37 9.39
CA ASP A 308 13.09 -0.94 8.12
C ASP A 308 12.11 -1.07 6.94
N ASN A 309 10.92 -0.47 7.09
CA ASN A 309 9.84 -0.49 6.10
C ASN A 309 9.31 -1.89 5.73
N SER A 310 9.58 -2.89 6.56
CA SER A 310 9.08 -4.25 6.40
C SER A 310 8.18 -4.60 7.60
N SER A 311 6.97 -5.09 7.31
CA SER A 311 6.04 -5.57 8.34
C SER A 311 6.41 -7.00 8.76
N ILE A 312 6.59 -7.20 10.07
CA ILE A 312 7.04 -8.46 10.67
C ILE A 312 6.01 -8.91 11.68
N ASP A 313 5.45 -10.08 11.47
CA ASP A 313 4.57 -10.73 12.44
C ASP A 313 5.38 -11.72 13.26
N PHE A 314 5.43 -11.50 14.57
CA PHE A 314 6.12 -12.37 15.51
C PHE A 314 5.14 -12.98 16.49
N GLN A 315 5.24 -14.29 16.70
CA GLN A 315 4.43 -15.03 17.64
C GLN A 315 5.33 -15.85 18.56
N LYS A 316 5.21 -15.58 19.86
CA LYS A 316 5.91 -16.28 20.91
C LYS A 316 4.98 -17.27 21.60
N PHE A 317 5.38 -18.54 21.61
CA PHE A 317 4.73 -19.61 22.34
C PHE A 317 5.71 -20.18 23.38
N PRO A 318 5.25 -20.96 24.37
CA PRO A 318 6.13 -21.54 25.39
C PRO A 318 7.23 -22.45 24.83
N ASP A 319 6.97 -23.15 23.73
CA ASP A 319 7.85 -24.17 23.14
C ASP A 319 8.51 -23.73 21.82
N LYS A 320 8.08 -22.60 21.25
CA LYS A 320 8.50 -22.14 19.92
C LYS A 320 8.29 -20.65 19.70
N GLU A 321 9.09 -20.09 18.80
CA GLU A 321 8.90 -18.74 18.26
C GLU A 321 8.66 -18.84 16.75
N ILE A 322 7.72 -18.06 16.24
CA ILE A 322 7.39 -18.01 14.81
C ILE A 322 7.53 -16.58 14.34
N LEU A 323 8.35 -16.38 13.31
CA LEU A 323 8.51 -15.11 12.62
C LEU A 323 7.99 -15.24 11.19
N ARG A 324 7.15 -14.30 10.77
CA ARG A 324 6.61 -14.22 9.41
C ARG A 324 6.82 -12.83 8.84
N ILE A 325 7.22 -12.78 7.58
CA ILE A 325 7.33 -11.54 6.82
C ILE A 325 6.66 -11.77 5.47
N SER A 326 5.56 -11.07 5.21
CA SER A 326 4.85 -11.15 3.92
C SER A 326 5.74 -10.65 2.77
N GLY A 327 6.49 -9.58 3.03
CA GLY A 327 7.43 -8.98 2.09
C GLY A 327 6.74 -8.07 1.05
N PRO A 328 7.51 -7.51 0.11
CA PRO A 328 8.96 -7.69 -0.07
C PRO A 328 9.79 -7.01 1.03
N LEU A 329 10.93 -7.60 1.39
CA LEU A 329 11.87 -6.97 2.34
C LEU A 329 12.47 -5.69 1.74
N ALA A 330 12.45 -4.60 2.51
CA ALA A 330 13.06 -3.33 2.12
C ALA A 330 14.54 -3.18 2.56
N ALA A 331 15.10 -4.20 3.22
CA ALA A 331 16.51 -4.28 3.63
C ALA A 331 16.99 -5.74 3.64
N ASP A 332 18.30 -5.96 3.83
CA ASP A 332 18.83 -7.30 4.14
C ASP A 332 18.57 -7.62 5.61
N PHE A 333 18.06 -8.83 5.89
CA PHE A 333 17.79 -9.31 7.24
C PHE A 333 18.72 -10.45 7.59
N THR A 334 19.49 -10.32 8.66
CA THR A 334 20.28 -11.40 9.24
C THR A 334 19.57 -11.90 10.50
N VAL A 335 19.12 -13.14 10.47
CA VAL A 335 18.45 -13.76 11.61
C VAL A 335 19.45 -14.54 12.44
N LYS A 336 19.49 -14.24 13.73
CA LYS A 336 20.32 -14.89 14.73
C LYS A 336 19.45 -15.57 15.79
N VAL A 337 20.02 -16.57 16.45
CA VAL A 337 19.42 -17.23 17.62
C VAL A 337 20.36 -17.07 18.80
N ARG A 338 19.81 -16.59 19.91
CA ARG A 338 20.49 -16.52 21.21
C ARG A 338 19.84 -17.53 22.15
N VAL A 339 20.62 -18.42 22.74
CA VAL A 339 20.13 -19.30 23.81
C VAL A 339 20.24 -18.53 25.12
N ARG A 340 19.14 -18.39 25.86
CA ARG A 340 19.23 -17.85 27.22
C ARG A 340 19.91 -18.90 28.07
N ASN A 341 21.08 -18.58 28.63
CA ASN A 341 21.62 -19.35 29.74
C ASN A 341 20.68 -19.10 30.93
N GLU A 342 19.91 -20.10 31.33
CA GLU A 342 19.22 -20.08 32.61
C GLU A 342 20.29 -20.05 33.70
N THR A 343 20.38 -18.92 34.41
CA THR A 343 21.12 -18.80 35.68
C THR A 343 20.21 -19.14 36.84
#